data_AF-A0A1W6K240-F1
#
_entry.id   AF-A0A1W6K240-F1
#
_cell.length_a   1.000
_cell.length_b   1.000
_cell.length_c   1.000
_cell.angle_alpha   90.00
_cell.angle_beta   90.00
_cell.angle_gamma   90.00
#
_symmetry.space_group_name_H-M   'P 1'
#
loop_
_entity.id
_entity.type
_entity.pdbx_description
1 polymer ?
#
loop_
_entity_poly.entity_id
_entity_poly.type
_entity_poly.pdbx_seq_one_letter_code
_entity_poly.pdbx_strand_id
1 'polypeptide(L)'
;MNRAEILYKAYKERKSINPFEVTENQANEIFNEFSSKLIKDEGLGGYKISLVTKEHLIRFHGKEPMYGILTKPMITEDKNVELWFENHFAELEVVFLANHCTPLNISECIKNIRLGIEIPGTRFNTWNLNALQLKADDSAAGRLYVGDKIEYPIKNEYSMYINDKLVGKGKPNFIYGEPLDMLKWLASKLGEINGYISSGVFIGPFVVKKGDKITVEGDTNIEIKLV
;
A
#
# COMPACT_ATOMS: atom_id res chain seq x y z
N MET A 1 -26.98 -2.12 8.16
CA MET A 1 -25.53 -1.99 8.41
C MET A 1 -25.03 -0.81 7.59
N ASN A 2 -24.29 0.14 8.16
CA ASN A 2 -23.75 1.26 7.36
C ASN A 2 -22.62 0.73 6.44
N ARG A 3 -22.20 1.52 5.44
CA ARG A 3 -21.24 1.07 4.42
C ARG A 3 -19.85 0.76 4.99
N ALA A 4 -19.40 1.51 6.00
CA ALA A 4 -18.14 1.24 6.68
C ALA A 4 -18.17 -0.11 7.43
N GLU A 5 -19.26 -0.43 8.11
CA GLU A 5 -19.45 -1.71 8.80
C GLU A 5 -19.55 -2.88 7.81
N ILE A 6 -20.14 -2.65 6.63
CA ILE A 6 -20.14 -3.64 5.54
C ILE A 6 -18.71 -3.93 5.06
N LEU A 7 -17.89 -2.89 4.81
CA LEU A 7 -16.47 -3.08 4.42
C LEU A 7 -15.66 -3.74 5.54
N TYR A 8 -15.89 -3.35 6.79
CA TYR A 8 -15.25 -3.97 7.94
C TYR A 8 -15.60 -5.45 8.07
N LYS A 9 -16.88 -5.81 7.90
CA LYS A 9 -17.31 -7.20 7.87
C LYS A 9 -16.67 -7.97 6.72
N ALA A 10 -16.68 -7.41 5.50
CA ALA A 10 -16.02 -8.01 4.33
C ALA A 10 -14.53 -8.25 4.57
N TYR A 11 -13.86 -7.29 5.24
CA TYR A 11 -12.48 -7.43 5.68
C TYR A 11 -12.31 -8.59 6.66
N LYS A 12 -13.04 -8.61 7.79
CA LYS A 12 -12.90 -9.67 8.81
C LYS A 12 -13.24 -11.07 8.28
N GLU A 13 -14.23 -11.17 7.39
CA GLU A 13 -14.67 -12.44 6.79
C GLU A 13 -13.83 -12.84 5.56
N ARG A 14 -12.90 -11.98 5.11
CA ARG A 14 -12.10 -12.22 3.90
C ARG A 14 -12.98 -12.52 2.67
N LYS A 15 -14.13 -11.85 2.60
CA LYS A 15 -15.18 -12.10 1.61
C LYS A 15 -15.55 -10.82 0.89
N SER A 16 -15.25 -10.79 -0.41
CA SER A 16 -15.52 -9.63 -1.25
C SER A 16 -17.02 -9.38 -1.44
N ILE A 17 -17.38 -8.12 -1.66
CA ILE A 17 -18.75 -7.63 -1.88
C ILE A 17 -18.88 -6.89 -3.21
N ASN A 18 -20.10 -6.65 -3.68
CA ASN A 18 -20.31 -5.76 -4.82
C ASN A 18 -19.90 -4.31 -4.48
N PRO A 19 -19.27 -3.58 -5.42
CA PRO A 19 -19.07 -2.14 -5.29
C PRO A 19 -20.37 -1.39 -5.04
N PHE A 20 -20.26 -0.26 -4.37
CA PHE A 20 -21.37 0.66 -4.17
C PHE A 20 -20.94 2.07 -4.59
N GLU A 21 -21.89 2.83 -5.13
CA GLU A 21 -21.64 4.23 -5.52
C GLU A 21 -21.55 5.13 -4.29
N VAL A 22 -20.56 6.02 -4.29
CA VAL A 22 -20.28 6.97 -3.21
C VAL A 22 -20.03 8.36 -3.79
N THR A 23 -20.57 9.37 -3.10
CA THR A 23 -20.10 10.75 -3.29
C THR A 23 -18.77 10.97 -2.58
N GLU A 24 -18.11 12.09 -2.84
CA GLU A 24 -16.84 12.43 -2.18
C GLU A 24 -16.98 12.50 -0.66
N ASN A 25 -18.03 13.16 -0.15
CA ASN A 25 -18.30 13.22 1.28
C ASN A 25 -18.53 11.83 1.88
N GLN A 26 -19.30 10.98 1.20
CA GLN A 26 -19.53 9.61 1.67
C GLN A 26 -18.24 8.79 1.67
N ALA A 27 -17.40 8.92 0.65
CA ALA A 27 -16.11 8.21 0.61
C ALA A 27 -15.21 8.62 1.77
N ASN A 28 -15.17 9.92 2.13
CA ASN A 28 -14.41 10.43 3.27
C ASN A 28 -14.95 9.89 4.60
N GLU A 29 -16.27 9.94 4.80
CA GLU A 29 -16.91 9.43 6.01
C GLU A 29 -16.68 7.92 6.18
N ILE A 30 -16.87 7.15 5.10
CA ILE A 30 -16.67 5.70 5.10
C ILE A 30 -15.22 5.36 5.37
N PHE A 31 -14.26 6.03 4.72
CA PHE A 31 -12.83 5.84 4.96
C PHE A 31 -12.49 6.07 6.42
N ASN A 32 -12.91 7.19 7.00
CA ASN A 32 -12.61 7.54 8.39
C ASN A 32 -13.19 6.52 9.37
N GLU A 33 -14.45 6.12 9.18
CA GLU A 33 -15.10 5.14 10.07
C GLU A 33 -14.47 3.75 9.94
N PHE A 34 -14.25 3.29 8.70
CA PHE A 34 -13.69 1.97 8.44
C PHE A 34 -12.25 1.85 8.94
N SER A 35 -11.38 2.80 8.60
CA SER A 35 -9.99 2.83 9.07
C SER A 35 -9.88 2.96 10.59
N SER A 36 -10.73 3.76 11.22
CA SER A 36 -10.77 3.87 12.69
C SER A 36 -11.15 2.55 13.36
N LYS A 37 -12.07 1.78 12.76
CA LYS A 37 -12.42 0.43 13.24
C LYS A 37 -11.25 -0.54 13.10
N LEU A 38 -10.56 -0.53 11.96
CA LEU A 38 -9.36 -1.34 11.74
C LEU A 38 -8.28 -1.04 12.78
N ILE A 39 -7.98 0.24 13.03
CA ILE A 39 -6.98 0.66 14.02
C ILE A 39 -7.39 0.25 15.44
N LYS A 40 -8.67 0.42 15.80
CA LYS A 40 -9.17 0.05 17.13
C LYS A 40 -9.07 -1.46 17.39
N ASP A 41 -9.35 -2.27 16.37
CA ASP A 41 -9.37 -3.74 16.49
C ASP A 41 -7.96 -4.35 16.43
N GLU A 42 -7.12 -3.88 15.50
CA GLU A 42 -5.87 -4.56 15.15
C GLU A 42 -4.61 -3.72 15.42
N GLY A 43 -4.79 -2.45 15.79
CA GLY A 43 -3.70 -1.49 15.98
C GLY A 43 -3.14 -0.95 14.67
N LEU A 44 -2.68 0.29 14.72
CA LEU A 44 -1.95 0.91 13.61
C LEU A 44 -0.60 0.19 13.41
N GLY A 45 -0.39 -0.32 12.19
CA GLY A 45 0.90 -0.82 11.70
C GLY A 45 1.63 0.22 10.85
N GLY A 46 0.88 1.08 10.16
CA GLY A 46 1.37 2.26 9.45
C GLY A 46 0.45 2.63 8.28
N TYR A 47 1.03 2.98 7.13
CA TYR A 47 0.32 3.61 6.02
C TYR A 47 0.83 3.12 4.67
N LYS A 48 -0.05 3.18 3.67
CA LYS A 48 0.31 3.03 2.26
C LYS A 48 -0.02 4.31 1.49
N ILE A 49 0.78 4.65 0.49
CA ILE A 49 0.51 5.76 -0.41
C ILE A 49 0.22 5.19 -1.80
N SER A 50 -0.89 5.56 -2.39
CA SER A 50 -1.32 5.09 -3.71
C SER A 50 -1.53 6.26 -4.66
N LEU A 51 -1.65 5.96 -5.95
CA LEU A 51 -1.77 6.96 -7.02
C LEU A 51 -0.57 7.92 -7.11
N VAL A 52 0.63 7.35 -7.02
CA VAL A 52 1.89 8.09 -6.85
C VAL A 52 2.53 8.59 -8.15
N THR A 53 1.88 8.41 -9.30
CA THR A 53 2.39 8.86 -10.61
C THR A 53 1.36 9.71 -11.34
N LYS A 54 1.80 10.47 -12.35
CA LYS A 54 0.90 11.30 -13.15
C LYS A 54 -0.12 10.43 -13.90
N GLU A 55 0.30 9.27 -14.38
CA GLU A 55 -0.53 8.29 -15.07
C GLU A 55 -1.64 7.78 -14.15
N HIS A 56 -1.33 7.48 -12.89
CA HIS A 56 -2.33 7.09 -11.90
C HIS A 56 -3.36 8.19 -11.65
N LEU A 57 -2.91 9.43 -11.44
CA LEU A 57 -3.81 10.56 -11.21
C LEU A 57 -4.73 10.81 -12.39
N ILE A 58 -4.22 10.72 -13.62
CA ILE A 58 -5.04 10.84 -14.83
C ILE A 58 -6.08 9.71 -14.90
N ARG A 59 -5.66 8.45 -14.68
CA ARG A 59 -6.55 7.28 -14.72
C ARG A 59 -7.70 7.38 -13.73
N PHE A 60 -7.43 7.89 -12.54
CA PHE A 60 -8.42 7.99 -11.46
C PHE A 60 -9.06 9.37 -11.34
N HIS A 61 -8.79 10.28 -12.28
CA HIS A 61 -9.24 11.68 -12.22
C HIS A 61 -8.91 12.36 -10.88
N GLY A 62 -7.78 11.99 -10.27
CA GLY A 62 -7.28 12.51 -9.01
C GLY A 62 -6.44 13.77 -9.19
N LYS A 63 -6.38 14.59 -8.15
CA LYS A 63 -5.53 15.81 -8.10
C LYS A 63 -4.24 15.61 -7.30
N GLU A 64 -4.21 14.59 -6.46
CA GLU A 64 -3.11 14.24 -5.57
C GLU A 64 -3.15 12.74 -5.24
N PRO A 65 -2.06 12.17 -4.70
CA PRO A 65 -2.03 10.80 -4.20
C PRO A 65 -3.14 10.52 -3.17
N MET A 66 -3.38 9.24 -2.91
CA MET A 66 -4.24 8.78 -1.82
C MET A 66 -3.42 8.03 -0.78
N TYR A 67 -3.97 7.87 0.42
CA TYR A 67 -3.38 7.02 1.44
C TYR A 67 -4.42 6.09 2.05
N GLY A 68 -3.94 4.94 2.53
CA GLY A 68 -4.70 3.98 3.31
C GLY A 68 -3.94 3.58 4.57
N ILE A 69 -4.63 2.88 5.47
CA ILE A 69 -4.08 2.37 6.71
C ILE A 69 -3.59 0.93 6.54
N LEU A 70 -2.41 0.66 7.08
CA LEU A 70 -1.93 -0.70 7.29
C LEU A 70 -2.09 -1.05 8.77
N THR A 71 -2.84 -2.10 9.08
CA THR A 71 -2.92 -2.63 10.45
C THR A 71 -1.71 -3.50 10.76
N LYS A 72 -1.44 -3.77 12.04
CA LYS A 72 -0.33 -4.66 12.41
C LYS A 72 -0.42 -6.05 11.73
N PRO A 73 -1.59 -6.71 11.68
CA PRO A 73 -1.73 -8.00 11.00
C PRO A 73 -1.47 -7.95 9.49
N MET A 74 -1.66 -6.80 8.81
CA MET A 74 -1.38 -6.67 7.38
C MET A 74 0.11 -6.77 7.05
N ILE A 75 0.98 -6.44 8.01
CA ILE A 75 2.42 -6.31 7.82
C ILE A 75 3.11 -7.60 8.25
N THR A 76 4.04 -8.10 7.45
CA THR A 76 4.80 -9.31 7.77
C THR A 76 6.23 -9.25 7.25
N GLU A 77 7.13 -9.96 7.93
CA GLU A 77 8.47 -10.30 7.43
C GLU A 77 8.53 -11.80 7.03
N ASP A 78 7.43 -12.55 7.15
CA ASP A 78 7.35 -13.94 6.70
C ASP A 78 7.37 -13.99 5.16
N LYS A 79 8.21 -14.88 4.63
CA LYS A 79 8.34 -15.12 3.19
C LYS A 79 7.12 -15.83 2.60
N ASN A 80 6.24 -16.39 3.42
CA ASN A 80 4.95 -16.93 3.00
C ASN A 80 3.86 -15.87 3.26
N VAL A 81 3.46 -15.15 2.22
CA VAL A 81 2.51 -14.05 2.32
C VAL A 81 1.12 -14.54 1.94
N GLU A 82 0.23 -14.59 2.92
CA GLU A 82 -1.17 -15.00 2.71
C GLU A 82 -1.93 -13.99 1.85
N LEU A 83 -2.68 -14.50 0.87
CA LEU A 83 -3.65 -13.72 0.10
C LEU A 83 -5.01 -13.66 0.80
N TRP A 84 -5.51 -12.46 1.06
CA TRP A 84 -6.72 -12.24 1.86
C TRP A 84 -8.03 -12.10 1.09
N PHE A 85 -7.98 -11.71 -0.19
CA PHE A 85 -9.13 -11.56 -1.08
C PHE A 85 -8.99 -12.38 -2.37
N GLU A 86 -9.99 -12.33 -3.24
CA GLU A 86 -10.00 -13.16 -4.46
C GLU A 86 -8.99 -12.69 -5.51
N ASN A 87 -8.82 -11.37 -5.64
CA ASN A 87 -8.01 -10.77 -6.69
C ASN A 87 -6.97 -9.85 -6.06
N HIS A 88 -5.69 -10.10 -6.33
CA HIS A 88 -4.60 -9.29 -5.82
C HIS A 88 -3.66 -8.84 -6.92
N PHE A 89 -2.96 -7.76 -6.60
CA PHE A 89 -1.77 -7.34 -7.32
C PHE A 89 -0.54 -7.51 -6.43
N ALA A 90 0.64 -7.46 -7.05
CA ALA A 90 1.89 -7.25 -6.34
C ALA A 90 2.56 -5.97 -6.87
N GLU A 91 3.05 -5.18 -5.93
CA GLU A 91 3.65 -3.86 -6.14
C GLU A 91 4.97 -3.80 -5.36
N LEU A 92 6.07 -3.47 -6.04
CA LEU A 92 7.34 -3.21 -5.38
C LEU A 92 7.39 -1.76 -4.88
N GLU A 93 7.73 -1.60 -3.61
CA GLU A 93 7.70 -0.30 -2.93
C GLU A 93 8.93 -0.08 -2.03
N VAL A 94 9.18 1.18 -1.69
CA VAL A 94 10.12 1.57 -0.64
C VAL A 94 9.34 1.70 0.65
N VAL A 95 9.78 1.01 1.70
CA VAL A 95 9.11 0.99 3.00
C VAL A 95 9.96 1.67 4.04
N PHE A 96 9.37 2.62 4.77
CA PHE A 96 10.02 3.39 5.81
C PHE A 96 9.50 2.99 7.17
N LEU A 97 10.38 2.79 8.15
CA LEU A 97 9.97 2.70 9.55
C LEU A 97 10.07 4.09 10.20
N ALA A 98 8.94 4.73 10.46
CA ALA A 98 8.83 6.04 11.09
C ALA A 98 8.54 5.95 12.59
N ASN A 99 9.04 6.92 13.35
CA ASN A 99 8.72 7.12 14.76
C ASN A 99 8.45 8.60 15.05
N HIS A 100 7.18 8.95 15.19
CA HIS A 100 6.64 10.29 15.42
C HIS A 100 7.15 11.31 14.38
N CYS A 101 6.99 10.95 13.11
CA CYS A 101 7.41 11.76 11.98
C CYS A 101 6.38 12.85 11.66
N THR A 102 6.82 14.09 11.61
CA THR A 102 6.06 15.27 11.23
C THR A 102 6.68 15.87 9.96
N PRO A 103 6.01 16.82 9.28
CA PRO A 103 6.61 17.51 8.13
C PRO A 103 7.96 18.17 8.42
N LEU A 104 8.26 18.49 9.68
CA LEU A 104 9.46 19.24 10.08
C LEU A 104 10.65 18.34 10.42
N ASN A 105 10.44 17.08 10.81
CA ASN A 105 11.51 16.20 11.31
C ASN A 105 11.67 14.91 10.49
N ILE A 106 11.07 14.83 9.29
CA ILE A 106 11.00 13.59 8.50
C ILE A 106 12.37 12.93 8.29
N SER A 107 13.43 13.71 8.08
CA SER A 107 14.77 13.17 7.85
C SER A 107 15.39 12.51 9.09
N GLU A 108 14.90 12.82 10.30
CA GLU A 108 15.48 12.41 11.58
C GLU A 108 14.66 11.32 12.28
N CYS A 109 13.34 11.34 12.10
CA CYS A 109 12.41 10.42 12.74
C CYS A 109 12.36 9.03 12.08
N ILE A 110 12.92 8.89 10.87
CA ILE A 110 13.01 7.63 10.12
C ILE A 110 14.10 6.75 10.72
N LYS A 111 13.73 5.51 11.06
CA LYS A 111 14.61 4.55 11.76
C LYS A 111 15.31 3.58 10.83
N ASN A 112 14.68 3.21 9.72
CA ASN A 112 15.32 2.51 8.62
C ASN A 112 14.43 2.59 7.37
N ILE A 113 15.07 2.28 6.24
CA ILE A 113 14.48 2.23 4.90
C ILE A 113 14.70 0.82 4.39
N ARG A 114 13.65 0.22 3.84
CA ARG A 114 13.62 -1.17 3.41
C ARG A 114 12.96 -1.27 2.04
N LEU A 115 13.21 -2.39 1.37
CA LEU A 115 12.45 -2.77 0.19
C LEU A 115 11.26 -3.64 0.62
N GLY A 116 10.08 -3.41 0.04
CA GLY A 116 8.87 -4.15 0.40
C GLY A 116 8.01 -4.47 -0.80
N ILE A 117 7.14 -5.47 -0.63
CA ILE A 117 6.15 -5.85 -1.64
C ILE A 117 4.77 -5.62 -1.02
N GLU A 118 4.03 -4.64 -1.54
CA GLU A 118 2.63 -4.49 -1.22
C GLU A 118 1.82 -5.50 -2.05
N ILE A 119 0.83 -6.11 -1.41
CA ILE A 119 -0.19 -6.93 -2.06
C ILE A 119 -1.54 -6.23 -1.84
N PRO A 120 -1.92 -5.27 -2.69
CA PRO A 120 -3.21 -4.61 -2.61
C PRO A 120 -4.36 -5.62 -2.65
N GLY A 121 -5.36 -5.42 -1.79
CA GLY A 121 -6.49 -6.33 -1.62
C GLY A 121 -7.79 -5.58 -1.36
N THR A 122 -8.59 -5.42 -2.40
CA THR A 122 -9.89 -4.75 -2.27
C THR A 122 -10.94 -5.65 -1.63
N ARG A 123 -11.81 -5.06 -0.81
CA ARG A 123 -13.01 -5.74 -0.28
C ARG A 123 -14.10 -5.85 -1.33
N PHE A 124 -13.93 -5.24 -2.50
CA PHE A 124 -14.85 -5.41 -3.61
C PHE A 124 -14.50 -6.65 -4.44
N ASN A 125 -15.48 -7.20 -5.13
CA ASN A 125 -15.31 -8.37 -6.01
C ASN A 125 -14.79 -7.99 -7.41
N THR A 126 -14.36 -6.74 -7.59
CA THR A 126 -13.81 -6.24 -8.86
C THR A 126 -12.81 -5.13 -8.59
N TRP A 127 -11.81 -5.01 -9.48
CA TRP A 127 -10.86 -3.90 -9.54
C TRP A 127 -11.33 -2.76 -10.46
N ASN A 128 -12.48 -2.90 -11.11
CA ASN A 128 -13.11 -1.82 -11.85
C ASN A 128 -13.77 -0.83 -10.87
N LEU A 129 -12.93 -0.07 -10.18
CA LEU A 129 -13.31 0.86 -9.13
C LEU A 129 -12.92 2.28 -9.56
N ASN A 130 -13.75 3.25 -9.18
CA ASN A 130 -13.36 4.65 -9.28
C ASN A 130 -12.55 5.10 -8.04
N ALA A 131 -12.00 6.31 -8.10
CA ALA A 131 -11.22 6.93 -7.03
C ALA A 131 -11.95 6.95 -5.67
N LEU A 132 -13.25 7.23 -5.68
CA LEU A 132 -14.03 7.36 -4.45
C LEU A 132 -14.32 6.01 -3.80
N GLN A 133 -14.54 4.96 -4.62
CA GLN A 133 -14.67 3.59 -4.16
C GLN A 133 -13.35 3.08 -3.58
N LEU A 134 -12.22 3.35 -4.24
CA LEU A 134 -10.90 3.03 -3.69
C LEU A 134 -10.66 3.74 -2.36
N LYS A 135 -11.02 5.02 -2.25
CA LYS A 135 -10.89 5.78 -1.01
C LYS A 135 -11.76 5.19 0.10
N ALA A 136 -13.03 4.93 -0.17
CA ALA A 136 -13.94 4.30 0.79
C ALA A 136 -13.39 2.96 1.27
N ASP A 137 -12.76 2.21 0.36
CA ASP A 137 -12.10 0.94 0.63
C ASP A 137 -10.64 1.08 1.07
N ASP A 138 -10.31 2.08 1.88
CA ASP A 138 -8.97 2.24 2.50
C ASP A 138 -7.81 2.12 1.49
N SER A 139 -7.99 2.71 0.31
CA SER A 139 -7.06 2.64 -0.83
C SER A 139 -6.62 1.21 -1.19
N ALA A 140 -7.53 0.23 -1.03
CA ALA A 140 -7.29 -1.19 -1.24
C ALA A 140 -6.08 -1.74 -0.43
N ALA A 141 -5.81 -1.17 0.74
CA ALA A 141 -4.77 -1.67 1.64
C ALA A 141 -4.99 -3.15 1.96
N GLY A 142 -3.99 -3.96 1.61
CA GLY A 142 -4.03 -5.42 1.76
C GLY A 142 -2.89 -5.90 2.63
N ARG A 143 -1.96 -6.67 2.07
CA ARG A 143 -0.76 -7.14 2.79
C ARG A 143 0.43 -6.26 2.46
N LEU A 144 1.38 -6.16 3.38
CA LEU A 144 2.71 -5.61 3.13
C LEU A 144 3.77 -6.59 3.61
N TYR A 145 4.57 -7.11 2.69
CA TYR A 145 5.81 -7.78 3.03
C TYR A 145 6.92 -6.74 3.19
N VAL A 146 7.59 -6.77 4.33
CA VAL A 146 8.72 -5.90 4.65
C VAL A 146 10.01 -6.71 4.55
N GLY A 147 10.82 -6.40 3.54
CA GLY A 147 12.09 -7.06 3.29
C GLY A 147 13.26 -6.42 4.02
N ASP A 148 14.43 -6.58 3.40
CA ASP A 148 15.70 -6.12 3.96
C ASP A 148 15.88 -4.61 3.87
N LYS A 149 16.81 -4.11 4.70
CA LYS A 149 17.24 -2.71 4.66
C LYS A 149 17.95 -2.40 3.35
N ILE A 150 17.73 -1.20 2.86
CA ILE A 150 18.39 -0.64 1.67
C ILE A 150 19.02 0.70 1.98
N GLU A 151 20.02 1.08 1.19
CA GLU A 151 20.63 2.41 1.28
C GLU A 151 19.73 3.49 0.66
N TYR A 152 19.88 4.72 1.16
CA TYR A 152 19.23 5.89 0.61
C TYR A 152 20.25 7.01 0.40
N PRO A 153 20.22 7.75 -0.72
CA PRO A 153 19.25 7.66 -1.82
C PRO A 153 19.40 6.38 -2.65
N ILE A 154 18.28 5.93 -3.23
CA ILE A 154 18.24 4.72 -4.07
C ILE A 154 18.86 5.06 -5.43
N LYS A 155 19.96 4.40 -5.77
CA LYS A 155 20.73 4.69 -7.01
C LYS A 155 20.50 3.64 -8.09
N ASN A 156 20.26 2.39 -7.70
CA ASN A 156 20.20 1.26 -8.59
C ASN A 156 18.76 0.93 -9.01
N GLU A 157 18.62 0.29 -10.16
CA GLU A 157 17.35 -0.26 -10.62
C GLU A 157 17.11 -1.65 -10.02
N TYR A 158 15.84 -1.97 -9.81
CA TYR A 158 15.37 -3.27 -9.38
C TYR A 158 14.69 -4.00 -10.53
N SER A 159 14.73 -5.33 -10.48
CA SER A 159 14.00 -6.21 -11.40
C SER A 159 13.05 -7.09 -10.59
N MET A 160 11.78 -7.12 -10.97
CA MET A 160 10.77 -7.96 -10.33
C MET A 160 10.38 -9.11 -11.25
N TYR A 161 10.30 -10.31 -10.69
CA TYR A 161 9.92 -11.53 -11.38
C TYR A 161 8.75 -12.20 -10.66
N ILE A 162 7.86 -12.81 -11.45
CA ILE A 162 6.80 -13.68 -10.96
C ILE A 162 6.99 -15.04 -11.62
N ASN A 163 7.17 -16.09 -10.82
CA ASN A 163 7.46 -17.45 -11.27
C ASN A 163 8.62 -17.47 -12.29
N ASP A 164 9.74 -16.84 -11.91
CA ASP A 164 10.98 -16.74 -12.71
C ASP A 164 10.84 -15.97 -14.03
N LYS A 165 9.67 -15.38 -14.32
CA LYS A 165 9.45 -14.50 -15.47
C LYS A 165 9.60 -13.04 -15.04
N LEU A 166 10.48 -12.31 -15.72
CA LEU A 166 10.62 -10.86 -15.54
C LEU A 166 9.30 -10.17 -15.89
N VAL A 167 8.75 -9.42 -14.93
CA VAL A 167 7.51 -8.66 -15.11
C VAL A 167 7.74 -7.15 -15.14
N GLY A 168 8.78 -6.65 -14.49
CA GLY A 168 9.11 -5.22 -14.51
C GLY A 168 10.53 -4.93 -14.07
N LYS A 169 11.01 -3.76 -14.50
CA LYS A 169 12.29 -3.16 -14.07
C LYS A 169 12.08 -1.68 -13.81
N GLY A 170 12.79 -1.13 -12.83
CA GLY A 170 12.77 0.30 -12.59
C GLY A 170 13.31 0.70 -11.23
N LYS A 171 13.16 1.98 -10.92
CA LYS A 171 13.52 2.60 -9.65
C LYS A 171 12.43 3.60 -9.25
N PRO A 172 12.35 4.02 -7.98
CA PRO A 172 11.36 5.00 -7.55
C PRO A 172 11.38 6.27 -8.38
N ASN A 173 10.19 6.72 -8.79
CA ASN A 173 9.96 7.97 -9.48
C ASN A 173 8.49 8.38 -9.28
N PHE A 174 8.25 9.31 -8.37
CA PHE A 174 6.91 9.67 -7.94
C PHE A 174 6.53 11.10 -8.35
N ILE A 175 5.24 11.40 -8.26
CA ILE A 175 4.67 12.70 -8.67
C ILE A 175 5.28 13.89 -7.91
N TYR A 176 5.77 13.66 -6.69
CA TYR A 176 6.44 14.68 -5.88
C TYR A 176 7.97 14.51 -5.80
N GLY A 177 8.55 13.61 -6.61
CA GLY A 177 9.98 13.34 -6.64
C GLY A 177 10.34 12.00 -6.01
N GLU A 178 11.15 12.04 -4.95
CA GLU A 178 11.73 10.85 -4.33
C GLU A 178 10.80 10.23 -3.27
N PRO A 179 11.03 8.98 -2.84
CA PRO A 179 10.23 8.34 -1.80
C PRO A 179 10.05 9.18 -0.52
N LEU A 180 11.07 9.93 -0.10
CA LEU A 180 10.99 10.78 1.09
C LEU A 180 10.01 11.96 0.90
N ASP A 181 9.83 12.45 -0.32
CA ASP A 181 8.90 13.53 -0.61
C ASP A 181 7.44 13.05 -0.55
N MET A 182 7.19 11.78 -0.88
CA MET A 182 5.89 11.14 -0.65
C MET A 182 5.55 11.06 0.84
N LEU A 183 6.54 10.78 1.70
CA LEU A 183 6.35 10.80 3.14
C LEU A 183 6.05 12.22 3.66
N LYS A 184 6.71 13.26 3.11
CA LYS A 184 6.42 14.66 3.47
C LYS A 184 4.99 15.04 3.11
N TRP A 185 4.53 14.62 1.93
CA TRP A 185 3.13 14.78 1.56
C TRP A 185 2.20 14.09 2.57
N LEU A 186 2.46 12.83 2.91
CA LEU A 186 1.61 12.10 3.86
C LEU A 186 1.59 12.77 5.25
N ALA A 187 2.75 13.15 5.78
CA ALA A 187 2.86 13.86 7.05
C ALA A 187 2.15 15.23 7.01
N SER A 188 2.13 15.92 5.87
CA SER A 188 1.38 17.17 5.73
C SER A 188 -0.14 16.96 5.79
N LYS A 189 -0.63 15.76 5.43
CA LYS A 189 -2.05 15.40 5.50
C LYS A 189 -2.48 14.97 6.89
N LEU A 190 -1.60 14.26 7.61
CA LEU A 190 -1.91 13.62 8.88
C LEU A 190 -1.37 14.38 10.11
N GLY A 191 -0.46 15.35 9.92
CA GLY A 191 0.26 16.05 10.97
C GLY A 191 1.42 15.24 11.55
N GLU A 192 1.17 13.96 11.86
CA GLU A 192 2.16 13.01 12.34
C GLU A 192 1.93 11.61 11.73
N ILE A 193 3.01 10.91 11.38
CA ILE A 193 3.00 9.53 10.88
C ILE A 193 3.93 8.63 11.69
N ASN A 194 3.50 7.38 11.87
CA ASN A 194 4.12 6.36 12.71
C ASN A 194 4.05 4.98 12.05
N GLY A 195 4.99 4.09 12.38
CA GLY A 195 4.99 2.71 11.91
C GLY A 195 5.61 2.56 10.52
N TYR A 196 5.19 1.55 9.77
CA TYR A 196 5.68 1.30 8.41
C TYR A 196 4.93 2.14 7.37
N ILE A 197 5.65 2.89 6.54
CA ILE A 197 5.06 3.68 5.45
C ILE A 197 5.55 3.14 4.12
N SER A 198 4.62 2.59 3.34
CA SER A 198 4.85 2.20 1.96
C SER A 198 4.71 3.43 1.06
N SER A 199 5.80 3.82 0.39
CA SER A 199 5.88 5.10 -0.34
C SER A 199 5.07 5.13 -1.65
N GLY A 200 4.54 3.98 -2.06
CA GLY A 200 3.85 3.77 -3.32
C GLY A 200 4.68 2.99 -4.34
N VAL A 201 3.94 2.36 -5.25
CA VAL A 201 4.45 1.46 -6.28
C VAL A 201 5.41 2.14 -7.25
N PHE A 202 6.55 1.50 -7.49
CA PHE A 202 7.46 1.87 -8.57
C PHE A 202 7.74 0.73 -9.57
N ILE A 203 7.41 -0.53 -9.23
CA ILE A 203 7.33 -1.63 -10.20
C ILE A 203 6.01 -2.39 -9.94
N GLY A 204 5.18 -2.51 -10.98
CA GLY A 204 3.82 -3.06 -10.88
C GLY A 204 2.75 -2.00 -11.14
N PRO A 205 1.47 -2.30 -10.85
CA PRO A 205 0.95 -3.57 -10.31
C PRO A 205 0.97 -4.73 -11.31
N PHE A 206 1.16 -5.95 -10.80
CA PHE A 206 1.01 -7.19 -11.58
C PHE A 206 0.03 -8.14 -10.92
N VAL A 207 -0.87 -8.76 -11.69
CA VAL A 207 -1.83 -9.74 -11.18
C VAL A 207 -1.07 -10.93 -10.59
N VAL A 208 -1.45 -11.33 -9.38
CA VAL A 208 -0.86 -12.49 -8.69
C VAL A 208 -1.93 -13.39 -8.08
N LYS A 209 -1.56 -14.65 -7.84
CA LYS A 209 -2.43 -15.67 -7.23
C LYS A 209 -1.67 -16.55 -6.26
N LYS A 210 -2.42 -17.29 -5.44
CA LYS A 210 -1.89 -18.28 -4.51
C LYS A 210 -0.99 -19.28 -5.26
N GLY A 211 0.19 -19.52 -4.71
CA GLY A 211 1.23 -20.37 -5.27
C GLY A 211 2.29 -19.63 -6.08
N ASP A 212 2.06 -18.37 -6.47
CA ASP A 212 3.07 -17.59 -7.18
C ASP A 212 4.28 -17.32 -6.27
N LYS A 213 5.47 -17.39 -6.87
CA LYS A 213 6.73 -16.96 -6.28
C LYS A 213 7.09 -15.58 -6.83
N ILE A 214 7.35 -14.62 -5.96
CA ILE A 214 7.84 -13.29 -6.35
C ILE A 214 9.30 -13.19 -5.94
N THR A 215 10.15 -12.83 -6.89
CA THR A 215 11.54 -12.47 -6.62
C THR A 215 11.84 -11.05 -7.07
N VAL A 216 12.72 -10.38 -6.33
CA VAL A 216 13.22 -9.05 -6.67
C VAL A 216 14.73 -9.09 -6.61
N GLU A 217 15.37 -8.56 -7.64
CA GLU A 217 16.82 -8.42 -7.76
C GLU A 217 17.21 -6.94 -7.79
N GLY A 218 18.29 -6.58 -7.09
CA GLY A 218 18.83 -5.22 -7.03
C GLY A 218 19.94 -5.14 -5.99
N ASP A 219 19.93 -4.08 -5.16
CA ASP A 219 20.88 -3.92 -4.05
C ASP A 219 20.65 -4.93 -2.92
N THR A 220 19.42 -5.40 -2.81
CA THR A 220 19.03 -6.53 -1.99
C THR A 220 18.11 -7.43 -2.79
N ASN A 221 18.03 -8.70 -2.40
CA ASN A 221 17.20 -9.69 -3.05
C ASN A 221 16.02 -10.07 -2.16
N ILE A 222 14.82 -10.04 -2.71
CA ILE A 222 13.61 -10.55 -2.05
C ILE A 222 13.21 -11.85 -2.75
N GLU A 223 12.80 -12.83 -1.97
CA GLU A 223 12.05 -13.99 -2.45
C GLU A 223 10.90 -14.27 -1.48
N ILE A 224 9.67 -14.22 -1.97
CA ILE A 224 8.46 -14.58 -1.23
C ILE A 224 7.58 -15.53 -2.04
N LYS A 225 6.74 -16.28 -1.34
CA LYS A 225 5.71 -17.14 -1.89
C LYS A 225 4.34 -16.67 -1.42
N LEU A 226 3.40 -16.58 -2.33
CA LEU A 226 2.02 -16.26 -2.01
C LEU A 226 1.27 -17.53 -1.59
N VAL A 227 0.65 -17.52 -0.41
CA VAL A 227 -0.01 -18.69 0.19
C VAL A 227 -1.49 -18.47 0.48
#